data_AF-A0A1D9Q4D6-F1
#
_entry.id   AF-A0A1D9Q4D6-F1
#
_cell.length_a   1.000
_cell.length_b   1.000
_cell.length_c   1.000
_cell.angle_alpha   90.00
_cell.angle_beta   90.00
_cell.angle_gamma   90.00
#
_symmetry.space_group_name_H-M   'P 1'
#
loop_
_entity.id
_entity.type
_entity.pdbx_description
1 polymer ?
#
loop_
_entity_poly.entity_id
_entity_poly.type
_entity_poly.pdbx_seq_one_letter_code
_entity_poly.pdbx_strand_id
1 'polypeptide(L)'
;MIFKPHQLRPIPPFLLPFTDSTTCTQVRSLHYRMKAPPVPRPTPFVPDAQTFLTLIGRNLSQHASKIPSWKALFTLTSDQLRELGVEPPRSRRYLLRWREKFRKGQYGIGGDLQHIENGVAELRVVEVPSSSPIHSAATATSSPGHRKIVVNVPIGGSAENELAEQIPVQGVSIKGAHTIIGPHVQPLKGGNGARFVVKEGLWEDRRGYKIDGGERRQAEVRAKRRGEEKRAAR
;
A
#
# COMPACT_ATOMS: atom_id res chain seq x y z
N MET A 1 4.42 43.96 -76.48
CA MET A 1 4.07 44.51 -75.15
C MET A 1 3.80 43.33 -74.22
N ILE A 2 4.65 43.13 -73.21
CA ILE A 2 4.61 41.98 -72.30
C ILE A 2 4.03 42.47 -70.96
N PHE A 3 2.83 42.00 -70.59
CA PHE A 3 2.24 42.27 -69.28
C PHE A 3 2.91 41.37 -68.22
N LYS A 4 3.54 41.97 -67.21
CA LYS A 4 4.04 41.27 -66.03
C LYS A 4 2.85 40.89 -65.12
N PRO A 5 2.75 39.65 -64.61
CA PRO A 5 1.74 39.31 -63.63
C PRO A 5 2.08 39.95 -62.27
N HIS A 6 1.09 40.59 -61.65
CA HIS A 6 1.18 41.13 -60.30
C HIS A 6 1.26 39.98 -59.29
N GLN A 7 2.34 39.93 -58.52
CA GLN A 7 2.45 39.01 -57.39
C GLN A 7 1.55 39.48 -56.25
N LEU A 8 0.52 38.70 -55.94
CA LEU A 8 -0.30 38.89 -54.73
C LEU A 8 0.56 38.55 -53.50
N ARG A 9 0.66 39.49 -52.57
CA ARG A 9 1.37 39.28 -51.29
C ARG A 9 0.54 38.35 -50.40
N PRO A 10 1.16 37.38 -49.70
CA PRO A 10 0.46 36.53 -48.75
C PRO A 10 -0.02 37.36 -47.55
N ILE A 11 -1.28 37.17 -47.16
CA ILE A 11 -1.88 37.80 -45.98
C ILE A 11 -1.20 37.21 -44.74
N PRO A 12 -0.70 38.04 -43.81
CA PRO A 12 -0.07 37.53 -42.60
C PRO A 12 -1.10 36.87 -41.66
N PRO A 13 -0.72 35.78 -40.96
CA PRO A 13 -1.66 34.87 -40.27
C PRO A 13 -2.40 35.50 -39.07
N PHE A 14 -2.04 36.71 -38.65
CA PHE A 14 -2.67 37.40 -37.51
C PHE A 14 -4.01 38.08 -37.85
N LEU A 15 -4.41 38.11 -39.12
CA LEU A 15 -5.70 38.67 -39.56
C LEU A 15 -6.80 37.61 -39.74
N LEU A 16 -6.52 36.34 -39.43
CA LEU A 16 -7.55 35.30 -39.41
C LEU A 16 -8.24 35.32 -38.04
N PRO A 17 -9.58 35.48 -37.98
CA PRO A 17 -10.31 35.34 -36.73
C PRO A 17 -10.12 33.91 -36.22
N PHE A 18 -9.52 33.79 -35.05
CA PHE A 18 -9.34 32.53 -34.32
C PHE A 18 -10.67 31.76 -34.28
N THR A 19 -10.78 30.75 -35.13
CA THR A 19 -11.80 29.70 -35.02
C THR A 19 -11.10 28.38 -34.71
N ASP A 20 -10.26 28.40 -33.68
CA ASP A 20 -9.86 27.18 -32.99
C ASP A 20 -11.04 26.71 -32.14
N SER A 21 -12.05 26.17 -32.84
CA SER A 21 -12.98 25.22 -32.26
C SER A 21 -12.16 23.98 -31.89
N THR A 22 -11.51 24.03 -30.73
CA THR A 22 -11.10 22.83 -30.01
C THR A 22 -12.39 22.10 -29.70
N THR A 23 -12.75 21.16 -30.57
CA THR A 23 -13.77 20.16 -30.30
C THR A 23 -13.30 19.43 -29.05
N CYS A 24 -13.82 19.87 -27.90
CA CYS A 24 -13.76 19.11 -26.67
C CYS A 24 -14.50 17.80 -26.98
N THR A 25 -13.74 16.78 -27.38
CA THR A 25 -14.21 15.42 -27.44
C THR A 25 -14.65 15.09 -26.03
N GLN A 26 -15.94 15.26 -25.76
CA GLN A 26 -16.56 14.79 -24.55
C GLN A 26 -16.39 13.28 -24.55
N VAL A 27 -15.34 12.80 -23.88
CA VAL A 27 -15.10 11.37 -23.65
C VAL A 27 -16.16 10.90 -22.67
N ARG A 28 -17.38 10.68 -23.18
CA ARG A 28 -18.49 10.13 -22.40
C ARG A 28 -18.15 8.70 -21.99
N SER A 29 -17.77 8.56 -20.72
CA SER A 29 -17.99 7.42 -19.81
C SER A 29 -18.34 6.07 -20.47
N LEU A 30 -17.33 5.38 -20.99
CA LEU A 30 -17.36 3.94 -21.31
C LEU A 30 -17.47 3.02 -20.06
N HIS A 31 -17.91 3.54 -18.90
CA HIS A 31 -17.91 2.80 -17.64
C HIS A 31 -19.01 1.72 -17.56
N TYR A 32 -20.10 1.85 -18.31
CA TYR A 32 -21.24 0.91 -18.22
C TYR A 32 -20.99 -0.44 -18.92
N ARG A 33 -20.03 -0.50 -19.86
CA ARG A 33 -19.76 -1.71 -20.67
C ARG A 33 -18.58 -2.55 -20.20
N MET A 34 -17.86 -2.14 -19.14
CA MET A 34 -16.78 -2.95 -18.61
C MET A 34 -17.35 -4.09 -17.77
N LYS A 35 -16.95 -5.33 -18.09
CA LYS A 35 -17.28 -6.49 -17.26
C LYS A 35 -16.81 -6.25 -15.83
N ALA A 36 -17.63 -6.62 -14.86
CA ALA A 36 -17.25 -6.50 -13.46
C ALA A 36 -15.93 -7.27 -13.23
N PRO A 37 -14.91 -6.63 -12.63
CA PRO A 37 -13.63 -7.28 -12.37
C PRO A 37 -13.84 -8.51 -11.47
N PRO A 38 -13.09 -9.60 -11.72
CA PRO A 38 -13.22 -10.83 -10.96
C PRO A 38 -12.91 -10.61 -9.48
N VAL A 39 -13.48 -11.45 -8.64
CA VAL A 39 -13.20 -11.48 -7.20
C VAL A 39 -11.85 -12.19 -7.00
N PRO A 40 -10.87 -11.55 -6.35
CA PRO A 40 -9.58 -12.18 -6.08
C PRO A 40 -9.74 -13.30 -5.04
N ARG A 41 -8.87 -14.31 -5.11
CA ARG A 41 -8.84 -15.36 -4.08
C ARG A 41 -8.30 -14.78 -2.76
N PRO A 42 -8.80 -15.23 -1.61
CA PRO A 42 -8.22 -14.85 -0.32
C PRO A 42 -6.77 -15.35 -0.24
N THR A 43 -5.92 -14.58 0.44
CA THR A 43 -4.52 -14.96 0.69
C THR A 43 -4.41 -15.58 2.09
N PRO A 44 -3.37 -16.38 2.38
CA PRO A 44 -3.14 -16.87 3.74
C PRO A 44 -3.05 -15.73 4.76
N PHE A 45 -2.50 -14.58 4.35
CA PHE A 45 -2.44 -13.36 5.16
C PHE A 45 -3.78 -12.68 5.38
N VAL A 46 -4.71 -12.82 4.43
CA VAL A 46 -6.03 -12.21 4.48
C VAL A 46 -7.09 -13.26 4.13
N PRO A 47 -7.45 -14.15 5.10
CA PRO A 47 -8.44 -15.19 4.85
C PRO A 47 -9.86 -14.63 4.75
N ASP A 48 -10.18 -13.63 5.58
CA ASP A 48 -11.55 -13.13 5.77
C ASP A 48 -11.70 -11.64 5.45
N ALA A 49 -12.94 -11.24 5.16
CA ALA A 49 -13.31 -9.84 4.94
C ALA A 49 -13.02 -8.97 6.19
N GLN A 50 -13.28 -9.50 7.39
CA GLN A 50 -13.00 -8.81 8.64
C GLN A 50 -11.50 -8.52 8.80
N THR A 51 -10.65 -9.52 8.53
CA THR A 51 -9.18 -9.37 8.58
C THR A 51 -8.71 -8.29 7.62
N PHE A 52 -9.25 -8.26 6.40
CA PHE A 52 -8.95 -7.21 5.42
C PHE A 52 -9.29 -5.80 5.94
N LEU A 53 -10.49 -5.63 6.52
CA LEU A 53 -10.94 -4.33 7.04
C LEU A 53 -10.10 -3.85 8.23
N THR A 54 -9.66 -4.78 9.08
CA THR A 54 -8.75 -4.49 10.20
C THR A 54 -7.36 -4.08 9.68
N LEU A 55 -6.83 -4.77 8.66
CA LEU A 55 -5.51 -4.46 8.10
C LEU A 55 -5.42 -3.06 7.48
N ILE A 56 -6.44 -2.66 6.71
CA ILE A 56 -6.46 -1.33 6.06
C ILE A 56 -6.72 -0.18 7.04
N GLY A 57 -7.17 -0.49 8.27
CA GLY A 57 -7.35 0.44 9.38
C GLY A 57 -8.49 1.44 9.20
N ARG A 58 -8.29 2.68 9.70
CA ARG A 58 -9.29 3.76 9.69
C ARG A 58 -10.64 3.41 10.32
N ASN A 59 -10.63 2.55 11.34
CA ASN A 59 -11.83 2.06 12.03
C ASN A 59 -12.84 1.36 11.09
N LEU A 60 -12.40 0.80 9.96
CA LEU A 60 -13.28 0.06 9.04
C LEU A 60 -13.70 -1.30 9.60
N SER A 61 -12.98 -1.80 10.61
CA SER A 61 -13.34 -2.97 11.43
C SER A 61 -14.77 -2.88 11.99
N GLN A 62 -15.26 -1.67 12.29
CA GLN A 62 -16.62 -1.41 12.79
C GLN A 62 -17.73 -1.80 11.80
N HIS A 63 -17.41 -1.84 10.51
CA HIS A 63 -18.36 -2.17 9.46
C HIS A 63 -18.28 -3.64 9.02
N ALA A 64 -17.49 -4.48 9.70
CA ALA A 64 -17.32 -5.89 9.33
C ALA A 64 -18.65 -6.65 9.34
N SER A 65 -19.52 -6.42 10.32
CA SER A 65 -20.84 -7.07 10.41
C SER A 65 -21.76 -6.78 9.21
N LYS A 66 -21.51 -5.68 8.49
CA LYS A 66 -22.29 -5.26 7.31
C LYS A 66 -21.83 -5.96 6.03
N ILE A 67 -20.63 -6.54 6.03
CA ILE A 67 -20.00 -7.18 4.88
C ILE A 67 -19.72 -8.64 5.26
N PRO A 68 -20.71 -9.54 5.14
CA PRO A 68 -20.65 -10.87 5.74
C PRO A 68 -19.72 -11.84 5.00
N SER A 69 -19.42 -11.61 3.72
CA SER A 69 -18.63 -12.55 2.91
C SER A 69 -17.52 -11.87 2.13
N TRP A 70 -16.46 -12.63 1.83
CA TRP A 70 -15.36 -12.18 0.98
C TRP A 70 -15.85 -11.75 -0.40
N LYS A 71 -16.78 -12.52 -0.99
CA LYS A 71 -17.42 -12.19 -2.26
C LYS A 71 -18.18 -10.86 -2.17
N ALA A 72 -18.97 -10.65 -1.12
CA ALA A 72 -19.69 -9.39 -0.93
C ALA A 72 -18.72 -8.20 -0.86
N LEU A 73 -17.59 -8.34 -0.14
CA LEU A 73 -16.58 -7.28 -0.04
C LEU A 73 -16.11 -6.78 -1.41
N PHE A 74 -15.87 -7.69 -2.36
CA PHE A 74 -15.38 -7.32 -3.71
C PHE A 74 -16.49 -7.07 -4.73
N THR A 75 -17.75 -7.45 -4.47
CA THR A 75 -18.86 -7.22 -5.40
C THR A 75 -19.64 -5.93 -5.10
N LEU A 76 -19.81 -5.55 -3.83
CA LEU A 76 -20.66 -4.41 -3.44
C LEU A 76 -20.23 -3.10 -4.12
N THR A 77 -21.21 -2.33 -4.59
CA THR A 77 -21.00 -1.01 -5.22
C THR A 77 -20.92 0.11 -4.17
N SER A 78 -20.52 1.31 -4.60
CA SER A 78 -20.47 2.49 -3.72
C SER A 78 -21.84 2.82 -3.12
N ASP A 79 -22.92 2.66 -3.87
CA ASP A 79 -24.26 3.02 -3.41
C ASP A 79 -24.81 1.96 -2.45
N GLN A 80 -24.59 0.68 -2.74
CA GLN A 80 -24.91 -0.40 -1.81
C GLN A 80 -24.16 -0.27 -0.48
N LEU A 81 -22.87 0.09 -0.53
CA LEU A 81 -22.10 0.35 0.69
C LEU A 81 -22.65 1.55 1.50
N ARG A 82 -23.21 2.56 0.82
CA ARG A 82 -23.88 3.68 1.48
C ARG A 82 -25.16 3.23 2.18
N GLU A 83 -25.98 2.44 1.50
CA GLU A 83 -27.24 1.90 2.04
C GLU A 83 -27.01 1.01 3.26
N LEU A 84 -25.96 0.18 3.23
CA LEU A 84 -25.51 -0.60 4.38
C LEU A 84 -24.95 0.27 5.52
N GLY A 85 -24.71 1.55 5.28
CA GLY A 85 -24.24 2.53 6.25
C GLY A 85 -22.72 2.50 6.47
N VAL A 86 -21.94 2.20 5.43
CA VAL A 86 -20.48 2.44 5.42
C VAL A 86 -20.26 3.93 5.13
N GLU A 87 -20.37 4.70 6.20
CA GLU A 87 -20.20 6.15 6.24
C GLU A 87 -19.00 6.50 7.13
N PRO A 88 -18.22 7.56 6.84
CA PRO A 88 -18.40 8.63 5.85
C PRO A 88 -17.98 8.27 4.41
N PRO A 89 -18.30 9.11 3.39
CA PRO A 89 -17.97 8.83 1.99
C PRO A 89 -16.46 8.67 1.74
N ARG A 90 -15.62 9.32 2.56
CA ARG A 90 -14.16 9.21 2.50
C ARG A 90 -13.66 7.81 2.86
N SER A 91 -14.29 7.16 3.85
CA SER A 91 -13.98 5.79 4.26
C SER A 91 -14.40 4.80 3.17
N ARG A 92 -15.57 5.01 2.57
CA ARG A 92 -16.07 4.22 1.44
C ARG A 92 -15.16 4.30 0.21
N ARG A 93 -14.75 5.50 -0.21
CA ARG A 93 -13.79 5.69 -1.31
C ARG A 93 -12.44 5.02 -1.02
N TYR A 94 -11.99 5.10 0.24
CA TYR A 94 -10.76 4.46 0.67
C TYR A 94 -10.83 2.93 0.59
N LEU A 95 -11.93 2.33 1.04
CA LEU A 95 -12.19 0.89 0.93
C LEU A 95 -12.20 0.44 -0.54
N LEU A 96 -12.90 1.16 -1.42
CA LEU A 96 -12.94 0.85 -2.85
C LEU A 96 -11.55 0.92 -3.49
N ARG A 97 -10.74 1.92 -3.11
CA ARG A 97 -9.35 2.02 -3.57
C ARG A 97 -8.52 0.81 -3.13
N TRP A 98 -8.63 0.40 -1.87
CA TRP A 98 -7.90 -0.75 -1.36
C TRP A 98 -8.33 -2.08 -1.97
N ARG A 99 -9.63 -2.26 -2.25
CA ARG A 99 -10.13 -3.41 -3.03
C ARG A 99 -9.46 -3.50 -4.39
N GLU A 100 -9.32 -2.37 -5.08
CA GLU A 100 -8.70 -2.33 -6.40
C GLU A 100 -7.19 -2.59 -6.33
N LYS A 101 -6.50 -2.08 -5.31
CA LYS A 101 -5.09 -2.44 -5.04
C LYS A 101 -4.93 -3.94 -4.83
N PHE A 102 -5.80 -4.53 -4.01
CA PHE A 102 -5.76 -5.97 -3.72
C PHE A 102 -5.98 -6.82 -4.97
N ARG A 103 -6.92 -6.44 -5.85
CA ARG A 103 -7.12 -7.11 -7.15
C ARG A 103 -5.90 -7.09 -8.05
N LYS A 104 -5.11 -6.02 -7.98
CA LYS A 104 -3.88 -5.86 -8.75
C LYS A 104 -2.67 -6.57 -8.13
N GLY A 105 -2.86 -7.27 -7.01
CA GLY A 105 -1.77 -7.88 -6.25
C GLY A 105 -0.87 -6.85 -5.56
N GLN A 106 -1.32 -5.60 -5.43
CA GLN A 106 -0.58 -4.54 -4.74
C GLN A 106 -0.93 -4.59 -3.26
N TYR A 107 -0.31 -5.53 -2.56
CA TYR A 107 -0.50 -5.68 -1.12
C TYR A 107 0.36 -4.69 -0.34
N GLY A 108 0.02 -4.48 0.93
CA GLY A 108 0.92 -3.80 1.85
C GLY A 108 1.97 -4.75 2.42
N ILE A 109 2.72 -4.29 3.41
CA ILE A 109 3.73 -5.11 4.10
C ILE A 109 3.12 -6.44 4.57
N GLY A 110 3.81 -7.55 4.27
CA GLY A 110 3.39 -8.90 4.67
C GLY A 110 2.30 -9.54 3.81
N GLY A 111 1.85 -8.91 2.72
CA GLY A 111 0.84 -9.51 1.84
C GLY A 111 1.26 -10.80 1.15
N ASP A 112 2.56 -11.00 0.96
CA ASP A 112 3.15 -12.16 0.29
C ASP A 112 3.38 -13.36 1.24
N LEU A 113 3.06 -13.19 2.52
CA LEU A 113 3.31 -14.21 3.54
C LEU A 113 2.35 -15.40 3.37
N GLN A 114 2.91 -16.61 3.24
CA GLN A 114 2.13 -17.85 3.13
C GLN A 114 1.92 -18.56 4.47
N HIS A 115 2.98 -18.68 5.28
CA HIS A 115 2.93 -19.35 6.58
C HIS A 115 2.57 -18.36 7.67
N ILE A 116 1.35 -18.44 8.18
CA ILE A 116 0.85 -17.56 9.23
C ILE A 116 -0.02 -18.38 10.16
N GLU A 117 0.29 -18.31 11.44
CA GLU A 117 -0.46 -19.00 12.48
C GLU A 117 -0.88 -17.97 13.53
N ASN A 118 -2.16 -17.94 13.87
CA ASN A 118 -2.72 -17.02 14.88
C ASN A 118 -2.37 -15.53 14.65
N GLY A 119 -2.29 -15.09 13.38
CA GLY A 119 -1.92 -13.71 13.03
C GLY A 119 -0.45 -13.39 13.27
N VAL A 120 0.41 -14.41 13.35
CA VAL A 120 1.85 -14.29 13.55
C VAL A 120 2.56 -15.05 12.43
N ALA A 121 3.57 -14.41 11.84
CA ALA A 121 4.50 -15.05 10.91
C ALA A 121 5.92 -14.99 11.46
N GLU A 122 6.71 -16.03 11.18
CA GLU A 122 8.13 -16.07 11.51
C GLU A 122 8.97 -15.88 10.25
N LEU A 123 9.91 -14.94 10.33
CA LEU A 123 10.83 -14.59 9.29
C LEU A 123 12.22 -15.08 9.67
N ARG A 124 12.89 -15.77 8.76
CA ARG A 124 14.29 -16.20 8.92
C ARG A 124 15.15 -15.72 7.77
N VAL A 125 16.44 -15.57 8.05
CA VAL A 125 17.44 -15.26 7.03
C VAL A 125 17.97 -16.56 6.46
N VAL A 126 17.93 -16.70 5.14
CA VAL A 126 18.41 -17.88 4.43
C VAL A 126 19.44 -17.45 3.39
N GLU A 127 20.50 -18.25 3.26
CA GLU A 127 21.47 -18.10 2.18
C GLU A 127 21.01 -18.91 0.98
N VAL A 128 20.74 -18.22 -0.13
CA VAL A 128 20.31 -18.83 -1.39
C VAL A 128 21.42 -18.65 -2.42
N PRO A 129 21.77 -19.69 -3.20
CA PRO A 129 22.76 -19.57 -4.26
C PRO A 129 22.34 -18.47 -5.25
N SER A 130 23.26 -17.57 -5.57
CA SER A 130 23.02 -16.44 -6.46
C SER A 130 24.09 -16.39 -7.54
N SER A 131 23.67 -16.45 -8.80
CA SER A 131 24.57 -16.36 -9.96
C SER A 131 25.13 -14.95 -10.20
N SER A 132 24.74 -13.95 -9.39
CA SER A 132 25.18 -12.57 -9.59
C SER A 132 26.68 -12.40 -9.26
N PRO A 133 27.47 -11.71 -10.11
CA PRO A 133 28.91 -11.50 -9.89
C PRO A 133 29.24 -10.83 -8.56
N ILE A 134 28.34 -9.96 -8.07
CA ILE A 134 28.46 -9.24 -6.79
C ILE A 134 28.63 -10.20 -5.61
N HIS A 135 28.02 -11.39 -5.69
CA HIS A 135 28.02 -12.37 -4.61
C HIS A 135 29.04 -13.49 -4.83
N SER A 136 29.91 -13.39 -5.85
CA SER A 136 30.89 -14.44 -6.17
C SER A 136 31.98 -14.60 -5.10
N ALA A 137 32.45 -13.48 -4.52
CA ALA A 137 33.45 -13.49 -3.46
C ALA A 137 32.82 -13.64 -2.07
N ALA A 138 33.49 -14.38 -1.16
CA ALA A 138 33.07 -14.52 0.23
C ALA A 138 33.16 -13.18 0.96
N THR A 139 32.16 -12.88 1.80
CA THR A 139 32.16 -11.70 2.69
C THR A 139 32.18 -12.19 4.14
N ALA A 140 32.65 -11.36 5.09
CA ALA A 140 32.69 -11.72 6.51
C ALA A 140 31.38 -12.26 7.10
N THR A 141 30.25 -11.96 6.47
CA THR A 141 28.93 -12.41 6.90
C THR A 141 28.29 -13.45 5.99
N SER A 142 28.79 -13.69 4.75
CA SER A 142 28.08 -14.50 3.75
C SER A 142 29.01 -15.42 2.98
N SER A 143 28.53 -16.63 2.71
CA SER A 143 29.23 -17.64 1.92
C SER A 143 29.46 -17.19 0.46
N PRO A 144 30.57 -17.62 -0.19
CA PRO A 144 30.82 -17.30 -1.59
C PRO A 144 29.72 -17.89 -2.50
N GLY A 145 29.29 -17.11 -3.49
CA GLY A 145 28.22 -17.48 -4.41
C GLY A 145 26.81 -17.42 -3.82
N HIS A 146 26.63 -16.95 -2.58
CA HIS A 146 25.33 -16.92 -1.90
C HIS A 146 24.85 -15.49 -1.62
N ARG A 147 23.54 -15.29 -1.71
CA ARG A 147 22.88 -14.05 -1.25
C ARG A 147 21.95 -14.37 -0.09
N LYS A 148 21.86 -13.45 0.86
CA LYS A 148 20.93 -13.56 1.97
C LYS A 148 19.58 -12.99 1.59
N ILE A 149 18.52 -13.76 1.83
CA ILE A 149 17.13 -13.32 1.67
C ILE A 149 16.34 -13.57 2.95
N VAL A 150 15.28 -12.79 3.14
CA VAL A 150 14.34 -12.97 4.25
C VAL A 150 13.16 -13.77 3.74
N VAL A 151 12.88 -14.88 4.41
CA VAL A 151 11.88 -15.86 3.99
C VAL A 151 10.91 -16.10 5.13
N ASN A 152 9.64 -16.32 4.78
CA ASN A 152 8.61 -16.74 5.72
C ASN A 152 8.70 -18.25 5.94
N VAL A 153 8.81 -18.68 7.20
CA VAL A 153 8.96 -20.08 7.59
C VAL A 153 7.83 -20.42 8.57
N PRO A 154 7.30 -21.66 8.56
CA PRO A 154 6.35 -22.10 9.60
C PRO A 154 6.95 -21.96 11.00
N ILE A 155 6.09 -21.75 12.01
CA ILE A 155 6.51 -21.50 13.38
C ILE A 155 7.31 -22.69 13.90
N GLY A 156 8.53 -22.42 14.39
CA GLY A 156 9.43 -23.48 14.88
C GLY A 156 10.09 -24.33 13.81
N GLY A 157 9.77 -24.11 12.52
CA GLY A 157 10.45 -24.76 11.40
C GLY A 157 11.83 -24.15 11.13
N SER A 158 12.77 -24.96 10.66
CA SER A 158 14.03 -24.49 10.08
C SER A 158 13.88 -24.25 8.58
N ALA A 159 14.58 -23.24 8.07
CA ALA A 159 14.48 -22.82 6.67
C ALA A 159 15.30 -23.70 5.69
N GLU A 160 15.75 -24.86 6.15
CA GLU A 160 16.78 -25.69 5.51
C GLU A 160 16.25 -26.49 4.30
N ASN A 161 14.93 -26.67 4.19
CA ASN A 161 14.41 -27.76 3.34
C ASN A 161 14.18 -27.41 1.86
N GLU A 162 14.09 -26.14 1.43
CA GLU A 162 13.80 -25.82 0.01
C GLU A 162 14.44 -24.50 -0.44
N LEU A 163 15.76 -24.50 -0.66
CA LEU A 163 16.54 -23.29 -0.96
C LEU A 163 16.22 -22.62 -2.32
N ALA A 164 15.55 -23.31 -3.24
CA ALA A 164 15.38 -22.85 -4.62
C ALA A 164 14.05 -22.11 -4.89
N GLU A 165 12.99 -22.36 -4.11
CA GLU A 165 11.64 -21.83 -4.37
C GLU A 165 11.21 -20.73 -3.39
N GLN A 166 12.10 -20.30 -2.49
CA GLN A 166 11.78 -19.33 -1.45
C GLN A 166 11.61 -17.92 -2.02
N ILE A 167 10.37 -17.43 -1.94
CA ILE A 167 10.01 -16.06 -2.34
C ILE A 167 10.48 -15.09 -1.25
N PRO A 168 11.32 -14.08 -1.59
CA PRO A 168 11.77 -13.09 -0.62
C PRO A 168 10.59 -12.21 -0.17
N VAL A 169 10.51 -11.96 1.13
CA VAL A 169 9.48 -11.08 1.70
C VAL A 169 9.75 -9.63 1.33
N GLN A 170 8.79 -8.97 0.69
CA GLN A 170 8.93 -7.57 0.27
C GLN A 170 8.90 -6.60 1.46
N GLY A 171 9.67 -5.51 1.35
CA GLY A 171 9.68 -4.41 2.32
C GLY A 171 10.50 -4.65 3.59
N VAL A 172 11.27 -5.74 3.63
CA VAL A 172 12.14 -6.11 4.74
C VAL A 172 13.57 -6.27 4.23
N SER A 173 14.55 -5.83 5.02
CA SER A 173 15.97 -5.89 4.68
C SER A 173 16.80 -6.53 5.79
N ILE A 174 18.03 -6.89 5.47
CA ILE A 174 18.98 -7.52 6.40
C ILE A 174 20.10 -6.53 6.67
N LYS A 175 20.46 -6.33 7.94
CA LYS A 175 21.61 -5.53 8.38
C LYS A 175 22.60 -6.39 9.15
N GLY A 176 23.84 -6.49 8.68
CA GLY A 176 24.85 -7.34 9.29
C GLY A 176 24.65 -8.82 8.93
N ALA A 177 24.77 -9.71 9.92
CA ALA A 177 24.73 -11.16 9.68
C ALA A 177 23.29 -11.73 9.62
N HIS A 178 22.49 -11.49 10.66
CA HIS A 178 21.15 -12.09 10.83
C HIS A 178 20.06 -11.10 11.25
N THR A 179 20.40 -9.81 11.41
CA THR A 179 19.45 -8.82 11.91
C THR A 179 18.49 -8.40 10.81
N ILE A 180 17.22 -8.77 10.96
CA ILE A 180 16.14 -8.39 10.06
C ILE A 180 15.59 -7.02 10.48
N ILE A 181 15.54 -6.07 9.54
CA ILE A 181 15.03 -4.72 9.74
C ILE A 181 13.84 -4.50 8.79
N GLY A 182 12.74 -4.03 9.36
CA GLY A 182 11.56 -3.68 8.57
C GLY A 182 10.48 -3.05 9.43
N PRO A 183 9.47 -2.44 8.79
CA PRO A 183 8.32 -1.91 9.50
C PRO A 183 7.54 -3.08 10.14
N HIS A 184 7.16 -2.91 11.41
CA HIS A 184 6.34 -3.88 12.17
C HIS A 184 6.98 -5.27 12.39
N VAL A 185 8.28 -5.40 12.15
CA VAL A 185 9.07 -6.61 12.42
C VAL A 185 9.65 -6.52 13.83
N GLN A 186 9.49 -7.57 14.64
CA GLN A 186 10.07 -7.67 15.99
C GLN A 186 11.13 -8.78 16.03
N PRO A 187 12.36 -8.55 16.49
CA PRO A 187 13.38 -9.59 16.54
C PRO A 187 12.98 -10.71 17.53
N LEU A 188 13.28 -11.96 17.19
CA LEU A 188 13.10 -13.10 18.08
C LEU A 188 14.26 -13.20 19.08
N LYS A 189 13.98 -13.80 20.24
CA LYS A 189 15.00 -14.11 21.24
C LYS A 189 16.02 -15.08 20.63
N GLY A 190 17.31 -14.74 20.71
CA GLY A 190 18.39 -15.51 20.10
C GLY A 190 18.86 -15.01 18.73
N GLY A 191 18.29 -13.92 18.20
CA GLY A 191 18.82 -13.21 17.01
C GLY A 191 18.63 -13.90 15.66
N ASN A 192 18.22 -15.17 15.65
CA ASN A 192 18.09 -16.01 14.46
C ASN A 192 16.67 -15.97 13.86
N GLY A 193 16.10 -14.78 13.75
CA GLY A 193 14.80 -14.58 13.13
C GLY A 193 14.05 -13.38 13.66
N ALA A 194 12.91 -13.13 13.05
CA ALA A 194 12.01 -12.06 13.45
C ALA A 194 10.56 -12.48 13.34
N ARG A 195 9.74 -11.96 14.24
CA ARG A 195 8.31 -12.14 14.29
C ARG A 195 7.61 -10.98 13.62
N PHE A 196 6.65 -11.30 12.75
CA PHE A 196 5.73 -10.35 12.16
C PHE A 196 4.35 -10.56 12.78
N VAL A 197 3.81 -9.53 13.43
CA VAL A 197 2.50 -9.62 14.11
C VAL A 197 1.49 -8.79 13.33
N VAL A 198 0.39 -9.44 12.92
CA VAL A 198 -0.74 -8.77 12.29
C VAL A 198 -1.37 -7.81 13.31
N LYS A 199 -1.42 -6.52 12.96
CA LYS A 199 -2.01 -5.45 13.77
C LYS A 199 -3.01 -4.66 12.94
N GLU A 200 -3.94 -4.00 13.63
CA GLU A 200 -4.86 -3.06 12.99
C GLU A 200 -4.10 -1.90 12.34
N GLY A 201 -4.52 -1.53 11.13
CA GLY A 201 -3.94 -0.41 10.38
C GLY A 201 -2.53 -0.67 9.84
N LEU A 202 -2.14 -1.93 9.68
CA LEU A 202 -0.86 -2.31 9.07
C LEU A 202 -0.70 -1.77 7.64
N TRP A 203 -1.78 -1.75 6.88
CA TRP A 203 -1.85 -1.20 5.52
C TRP A 203 -2.50 0.19 5.52
N GLU A 204 -2.61 0.84 6.67
CA GLU A 204 -3.27 2.14 6.74
C GLU A 204 -2.41 3.25 6.14
N ASP A 205 -2.97 3.92 5.14
CA ASP A 205 -2.46 5.23 4.72
C ASP A 205 -2.84 6.27 5.80
N ARG A 206 -1.96 6.49 6.77
CA ARG A 206 -2.22 7.38 7.92
C ARG A 206 -2.54 8.80 7.45
N ARG A 207 -3.55 9.41 8.07
CA ARG A 207 -3.90 10.81 7.82
C ARG A 207 -3.04 11.71 8.68
N GLY A 208 -2.51 12.77 8.08
CA GLY A 208 -1.90 13.85 8.85
C GLY A 208 -2.93 14.45 9.81
N TYR A 209 -2.54 14.61 11.07
CA TYR A 209 -3.30 15.37 12.06
C TYR A 209 -2.46 16.57 12.50
N LYS A 210 -3.14 17.61 12.98
CA LYS A 210 -2.47 18.83 13.41
C LYS A 210 -1.93 18.66 14.83
N ILE A 211 -0.63 18.83 15.00
CA ILE A 211 0.01 18.86 16.32
C ILE A 211 -0.28 20.23 16.97
N ASP A 212 -0.79 20.24 18.20
CA ASP A 212 -1.14 21.46 18.97
C ASP A 212 -1.98 22.49 18.18
N GLY A 213 -2.98 22.05 17.41
CA GLY A 213 -3.83 22.94 16.61
C GLY A 213 -3.21 23.41 15.28
N GLY A 214 -1.98 22.98 14.97
CA GLY A 214 -1.22 23.33 13.77
C GLY A 214 -0.48 24.66 13.92
N GLU A 215 0.36 24.98 12.94
CA GLU A 215 1.34 26.09 13.02
C GLU A 215 0.72 27.42 13.49
N ARG A 216 -0.43 27.81 12.96
CA ARG A 216 -1.08 29.10 13.30
C ARG A 216 -1.58 29.20 14.74
N ARG A 217 -2.04 28.08 15.33
CA ARG A 217 -2.67 28.07 16.67
C ARG A 217 -1.78 27.49 17.74
N GLN A 218 -0.61 26.97 17.39
CA GLN A 218 0.28 26.27 18.31
C GLN A 218 0.67 27.11 19.53
N ALA A 219 1.05 28.37 19.34
CA ALA A 219 1.42 29.26 20.44
C ALA A 219 0.22 29.54 21.37
N GLU A 220 -0.95 29.79 20.80
CA GLU A 220 -2.20 30.04 21.52
C GLU A 220 -2.63 28.80 22.34
N VAL A 221 -2.67 27.62 21.71
CA VAL A 221 -3.06 26.35 22.35
C VAL A 221 -2.11 26.04 23.50
N ARG A 222 -0.80 26.21 23.32
CA ARG A 222 0.19 25.99 24.38
C ARG A 222 0.09 27.02 25.50
N ALA A 223 -0.21 28.27 25.19
CA ALA A 223 -0.41 29.31 26.21
C ALA A 223 -1.67 29.02 27.05
N LYS A 224 -2.79 28.66 26.41
CA LYS A 224 -4.03 28.24 27.09
C LYS A 224 -3.81 27.03 27.98
N ARG A 225 -3.17 25.97 27.45
CA ARG A 225 -2.83 24.76 28.21
C ARG A 225 -2.00 25.08 29.46
N ARG A 226 -0.93 25.88 29.33
CA ARG A 226 -0.12 26.33 30.48
C ARG A 226 -0.92 27.15 31.48
N GLY A 227 -1.88 27.95 31.02
CA GLY A 227 -2.75 28.74 31.90
C GLY A 227 -3.69 27.87 32.72
N GLU A 228 -4.29 26.85 32.11
CA GLU A 228 -5.15 25.86 32.77
C GLU A 228 -4.36 25.02 33.78
N GLU A 229 -3.17 24.53 33.41
CA GLU A 229 -2.26 23.81 34.31
C GLU A 229 -1.92 24.64 35.56
N LYS A 230 -1.61 25.93 35.39
CA LYS A 230 -1.32 26.84 36.51
C LYS A 230 -2.53 27.09 37.40
N ARG A 231 -3.74 27.13 36.84
CA ARG A 231 -4.98 27.29 37.62
C ARG A 231 -5.31 26.02 38.39
N ALA A 232 -5.08 24.85 37.81
CA ALA A 232 -5.33 23.56 38.46
C ALA A 232 -4.32 23.26 39.59
N ALA A 233 -3.11 23.80 39.51
CA ALA A 233 -2.07 23.66 40.53
C ALA A 233 -2.20 24.63 41.71
N ARG A 234 -3.13 25.58 41.65
CA ARG A 234 -3.37 26.61 42.67
C ARG A 234 -4.62 26.27 43.48
#